data_AF-A0A3E3ADD6-F1
#
_entry.id   AF-A0A3E3ADD6-F1
#
_cell.length_a   1.000
_cell.length_b   1.000
_cell.length_c   1.000
_cell.angle_alpha   90.00
_cell.angle_beta   90.00
_cell.angle_gamma   90.00
#
_symmetry.space_group_name_H-M   'P 1'
#
loop_
_entity.id
_entity.type
_entity.pdbx_description
1 polymer ?
#
loop_
_entity_poly.entity_id
_entity_poly.type
_entity_poly.pdbx_seq_one_letter_code
_entity_poly.pdbx_strand_id
1 'polypeptide(L)'
;MSQRKRFSFDDEVDDTIDLSKDDLKNSSITNNDKPSNDNVFADEDGLDAKAYPTDNGGDKSMKNKKKRKFKIKKWQIALIAFLSIIIVFVIYVFVAGGNDGPVYGDRCASLIAIDKSKFTGVEDAIKADPSVNSINIEVDCRIVKISMNFVDNTSSDTAKQLATNALHTLDDTLGENKEEGRAYSNLFTTANGRGQYNVEFVLTSNGDTNFPIFGTKHPNSDDITFTGANVVDQAATDRAANTNANQ
;
A
#
# COMPACT_ATOMS: atom_id res chain seq x y z
N MET A 1 -16.27 -18.15 -46.79
CA MET A 1 -14.82 -17.92 -46.64
C MET A 1 -14.57 -16.42 -46.61
N SER A 2 -14.27 -15.87 -45.44
CA SER A 2 -13.99 -14.44 -45.26
C SER A 2 -12.60 -14.30 -44.66
N GLN A 3 -11.63 -13.95 -45.50
CA GLN A 3 -10.26 -13.66 -45.11
C GLN A 3 -10.24 -12.35 -44.31
N ARG A 4 -9.94 -12.42 -43.00
CA ARG A 4 -9.55 -11.23 -42.23
C ARG A 4 -8.08 -10.98 -42.46
N LYS A 5 -7.77 -9.80 -43.01
CA LYS A 5 -6.41 -9.31 -43.27
C LYS A 5 -5.61 -9.31 -41.97
N ARG A 6 -4.41 -9.92 -42.02
CA ARG A 6 -3.39 -9.77 -40.98
C ARG A 6 -2.93 -8.32 -40.93
N PHE A 7 -2.78 -7.79 -39.73
CA PHE A 7 -2.02 -6.57 -39.49
C PHE A 7 -0.57 -6.81 -39.93
N SER A 8 -0.06 -5.96 -40.81
CA SER A 8 1.37 -5.83 -41.12
C SER A 8 1.87 -4.57 -40.44
N PHE A 9 3.02 -4.66 -39.77
CA PHE A 9 3.79 -3.48 -39.36
C PHE A 9 4.70 -3.14 -40.54
N ASP A 10 4.44 -2.00 -41.18
CA ASP A 10 5.41 -1.34 -42.06
C ASP A 10 6.42 -0.64 -41.14
N ASP A 11 7.55 -1.29 -40.90
CA ASP A 11 8.74 -0.67 -40.31
C ASP A 11 9.45 0.14 -41.40
N GLU A 12 9.11 1.41 -41.53
CA GLU A 12 9.99 2.41 -42.16
C GLU A 12 9.57 3.83 -41.74
N VAL A 13 10.14 4.32 -40.63
CA VAL A 13 10.41 5.75 -40.44
C VAL A 13 11.78 5.87 -39.78
N ASP A 14 12.76 6.16 -40.63
CA ASP A 14 14.00 6.86 -40.29
C ASP A 14 13.62 8.24 -39.76
N ASP A 15 13.79 8.47 -38.46
CA ASP A 15 13.94 9.80 -37.89
C ASP A 15 14.96 9.71 -36.75
N THR A 16 16.17 10.11 -37.11
CA THR A 16 17.28 10.45 -36.24
C THR A 16 16.85 11.51 -35.23
N ILE A 17 16.46 11.10 -34.02
CA ILE A 17 16.40 12.01 -32.87
C ILE A 17 17.82 12.05 -32.26
N ASP A 18 18.59 13.04 -32.69
CA ASP A 18 19.84 13.46 -32.07
C ASP A 18 19.54 14.07 -30.69
N LEU A 19 19.47 13.21 -29.67
CA LEU A 19 19.37 13.63 -28.27
C LEU A 19 20.74 14.17 -27.82
N SER A 20 20.86 15.48 -27.96
CA SER A 20 21.97 16.28 -27.43
C SER A 20 22.13 16.02 -25.93
N LYS A 21 23.38 15.84 -25.51
CA LYS A 21 23.82 15.28 -24.24
C LYS A 21 23.87 16.30 -23.09
N ASP A 22 22.97 17.29 -23.04
CA ASP A 22 23.15 18.48 -22.20
C ASP A 22 22.04 18.81 -21.17
N ASP A 23 21.01 17.98 -20.99
CA ASP A 23 19.96 18.26 -19.97
C ASP A 23 20.07 17.40 -18.69
N LEU A 24 21.28 16.94 -18.36
CA LEU A 24 21.56 16.21 -17.12
C LEU A 24 22.43 17.06 -16.18
N LYS A 25 21.82 17.98 -15.42
CA LYS A 25 22.36 18.54 -14.15
C LYS A 25 21.37 19.53 -13.51
N ASN A 26 20.73 19.13 -12.41
CA ASN A 26 20.79 19.85 -11.14
C ASN A 26 19.82 19.24 -10.10
N SER A 27 20.34 18.44 -9.17
CA SER A 27 19.82 18.32 -7.80
C SER A 27 20.83 17.55 -6.95
N SER A 28 21.97 18.17 -6.67
CA SER A 28 22.86 17.70 -5.60
C SER A 28 22.33 18.21 -4.26
N ILE A 29 21.65 17.35 -3.49
CA ILE A 29 21.42 17.58 -2.07
C ILE A 29 22.59 16.94 -1.32
N THR A 30 23.41 17.79 -0.73
CA THR A 30 24.56 17.47 0.11
C THR A 30 24.13 16.88 1.45
N ASN A 31 24.77 15.76 1.81
CA ASN A 31 24.83 15.19 3.15
C ASN A 31 25.35 16.23 4.17
N ASN A 32 24.77 16.25 5.37
CA ASN A 32 25.44 16.81 6.55
C ASN A 32 25.26 15.86 7.73
N ASP A 33 26.41 15.41 8.23
CA ASP A 33 26.59 14.55 9.38
C ASP A 33 26.35 15.25 10.72
N LYS A 34 25.96 14.42 11.69
CA LYS A 34 25.83 14.61 13.15
C LYS A 34 27.17 15.07 13.79
N PRO A 35 27.19 15.66 15.01
CA PRO A 35 27.23 14.87 16.28
C PRO A 35 26.35 15.51 17.40
N SER A 36 25.56 14.78 18.21
CA SER A 36 25.86 13.85 19.33
C SER A 36 26.31 14.49 20.64
N ASN A 37 25.39 14.52 21.63
CA ASN A 37 25.59 14.40 23.10
C ASN A 37 24.33 14.91 23.85
N ASP A 38 23.87 14.44 25.01
CA ASP A 38 23.95 13.23 25.83
C ASP A 38 22.94 13.42 27.00
N ASN A 39 22.55 12.33 27.66
CA ASN A 39 21.94 12.22 29.01
C ASN A 39 20.39 12.29 29.09
N VAL A 40 19.65 11.19 29.31
CA VAL A 40 19.55 10.23 30.46
C VAL A 40 18.61 10.72 31.58
N PHE A 41 17.51 9.96 31.74
CA PHE A 41 16.63 9.68 32.89
C PHE A 41 16.75 10.52 34.18
N ALA A 42 15.61 10.95 34.74
CA ALA A 42 15.04 10.38 35.96
C ALA A 42 13.77 11.15 36.42
N ASP A 43 12.81 10.37 36.93
CA ASP A 43 11.55 10.78 37.52
C ASP A 43 11.69 11.24 38.99
N GLU A 44 10.59 11.83 39.47
CA GLU A 44 10.08 11.84 40.86
C GLU A 44 10.71 12.73 41.96
N ASP A 45 9.80 13.53 42.53
CA ASP A 45 9.51 13.74 43.95
C ASP A 45 10.46 14.52 44.88
N GLY A 46 9.86 15.41 45.68
CA GLY A 46 10.44 15.83 46.96
C GLY A 46 9.99 17.22 47.44
N LEU A 47 9.11 17.22 48.45
CA LEU A 47 8.87 18.34 49.38
C LEU A 47 10.21 18.88 49.95
N ASP A 48 10.31 20.13 50.40
CA ASP A 48 10.25 20.44 51.83
C ASP A 48 10.12 21.93 52.15
N ALA A 49 9.41 22.17 53.24
CA ALA A 49 8.95 23.42 53.82
C ALA A 49 10.02 24.21 54.60
N LYS A 50 9.79 25.53 54.78
CA LYS A 50 9.97 26.37 56.01
C LYS A 50 9.18 27.68 55.83
N ALA A 51 8.67 28.44 56.81
CA ALA A 51 8.23 28.33 58.20
C ALA A 51 7.55 29.71 58.54
N TYR A 52 6.52 29.70 59.40
CA TYR A 52 5.57 30.77 59.83
C TYR A 52 6.18 31.99 60.60
N PRO A 53 5.41 32.93 61.23
CA PRO A 53 3.98 33.34 61.16
C PRO A 53 3.73 34.88 61.14
N THR A 54 2.49 35.35 60.91
CA THR A 54 1.74 36.17 61.91
C THR A 54 0.26 36.32 61.55
N ASP A 55 -0.53 36.16 62.62
CA ASP A 55 -1.97 36.24 62.84
C ASP A 55 -2.64 37.53 62.36
N ASN A 56 -3.91 37.44 61.92
CA ASN A 56 -5.04 38.17 62.50
C ASN A 56 -6.34 37.89 61.71
N GLY A 57 -7.38 37.55 62.45
CA GLY A 57 -8.62 36.95 61.97
C GLY A 57 -9.60 37.87 61.24
N GLY A 58 -10.72 37.27 60.84
CA GLY A 58 -11.92 38.00 60.46
C GLY A 58 -12.75 37.34 59.37
N ASP A 59 -13.57 36.36 59.75
CA ASP A 59 -14.74 35.98 58.95
C ASP A 59 -15.64 37.19 58.70
N LYS A 60 -15.95 37.47 57.42
CA LYS A 60 -17.32 37.70 56.89
C LYS A 60 -17.33 38.30 55.48
N SER A 61 -18.02 37.56 54.60
CA SER A 61 -19.05 38.01 53.65
C SER A 61 -18.82 37.48 52.23
N MET A 62 -19.69 36.55 51.85
CA MET A 62 -19.93 36.16 50.47
C MET A 62 -20.33 37.41 49.67
N LYS A 63 -19.41 37.94 48.88
CA LYS A 63 -19.73 38.92 47.83
C LYS A 63 -19.85 38.19 46.51
N ASN A 64 -21.07 38.15 45.99
CA ASN A 64 -21.44 37.69 44.65
C ASN A 64 -20.39 38.15 43.61
N LYS A 65 -19.59 37.22 43.09
CA LYS A 65 -18.75 37.48 41.93
C LYS A 65 -19.67 37.69 40.73
N LYS A 66 -19.91 38.97 40.39
CA LYS A 66 -20.57 39.37 39.14
C LYS A 66 -19.93 38.58 37.98
N LYS A 67 -20.73 37.81 37.25
CA LYS A 67 -20.33 37.22 35.96
C LYS A 67 -19.81 38.36 35.09
N ARG A 68 -18.50 38.39 34.84
CA ARG A 68 -17.88 39.36 33.95
C ARG A 68 -18.44 39.10 32.56
N LYS A 69 -19.43 39.89 32.13
CA LYS A 69 -19.93 39.85 30.75
C LYS A 69 -18.74 40.15 29.85
N PHE A 70 -18.21 39.14 29.17
CA PHE A 70 -17.16 39.34 28.18
C PHE A 70 -17.71 40.27 27.11
N LYS A 71 -17.18 41.50 27.08
CA LYS A 71 -17.51 42.48 26.05
C LYS A 71 -16.72 42.08 24.80
N ILE A 72 -17.31 41.22 23.98
CA ILE A 72 -16.72 40.80 22.71
C ILE A 72 -16.64 42.04 21.82
N LYS A 73 -15.44 42.41 21.40
CA LYS A 73 -15.25 43.54 20.49
C LYS A 73 -15.71 43.13 19.09
N LYS A 74 -16.25 44.07 18.30
CA LYS A 74 -16.77 43.79 16.94
C LYS A 74 -15.74 43.06 16.05
N TRP A 75 -14.45 43.34 16.22
CA TRP A 75 -13.37 42.67 15.49
C TRP A 75 -13.17 41.19 15.89
N GLN A 76 -13.43 40.82 17.15
CA GLN A 76 -13.38 39.43 17.60
C GLN A 76 -14.57 38.61 17.07
N ILE A 77 -15.73 39.25 16.87
CA ILE A 77 -16.89 38.62 16.23
C ILE A 77 -16.57 38.31 14.77
N ALA A 78 -15.90 39.23 14.07
CA ALA A 78 -15.45 39.00 12.70
C ALA A 78 -14.42 37.85 12.61
N LEU A 79 -13.47 37.77 13.54
CA LEU A 79 -12.51 36.67 13.60
C LEU A 79 -13.17 35.31 13.88
N ILE A 80 -14.12 35.25 14.80
CA ILE A 80 -14.85 34.02 15.12
C ILE A 80 -15.70 33.57 13.91
N ALA A 81 -16.34 34.51 13.21
CA ALA A 81 -17.09 34.21 11.99
C ALA A 81 -16.17 33.67 10.87
N PHE A 82 -15.01 34.30 10.66
CA PHE A 82 -14.03 33.84 9.67
C PHE A 82 -13.49 32.44 10.00
N LEU A 83 -13.18 32.17 11.26
CA LEU A 83 -12.73 30.86 11.72
C LEU A 83 -13.80 29.78 11.51
N SER A 84 -15.08 30.12 11.74
CA SER A 84 -16.19 29.19 11.50
C SER A 84 -16.34 28.81 10.02
N ILE A 85 -16.12 29.76 9.10
CA ILE A 85 -16.17 29.51 7.65
C ILE A 85 -15.03 28.58 7.23
N ILE A 86 -13.83 28.78 7.77
CA ILE A 86 -12.68 27.90 7.51
C ILE A 86 -12.98 26.47 7.99
N ILE A 87 -13.54 26.30 9.19
CA ILE A 87 -13.88 24.97 9.72
C ILE A 87 -14.92 24.28 8.82
N VAL A 88 -15.96 25.00 8.38
CA VAL A 88 -16.95 24.47 7.43
C VAL A 88 -16.31 24.08 6.09
N PHE A 89 -15.39 24.90 5.59
CA PHE A 89 -14.65 24.60 4.35
C PHE A 89 -13.76 23.36 4.51
N VAL A 90 -13.06 23.21 5.63
CA VAL A 90 -12.24 22.02 5.91
C VAL A 90 -13.10 20.76 6.00
N ILE A 91 -14.25 20.83 6.68
CA ILE A 91 -15.21 19.71 6.74
C ILE A 91 -15.75 19.40 5.34
N TYR A 92 -16.09 20.43 4.56
CA TYR A 92 -16.56 20.28 3.19
C TYR A 92 -15.50 19.60 2.31
N VAL A 93 -14.24 20.04 2.36
CA VAL A 93 -13.14 19.42 1.61
C VAL A 93 -12.89 18.00 2.08
N PHE A 94 -12.99 17.71 3.37
CA PHE A 94 -12.85 16.35 3.89
C PHE A 94 -13.99 15.43 3.44
N VAL A 95 -15.24 15.91 3.43
CA VAL A 95 -16.40 15.13 2.96
C VAL A 95 -16.40 14.99 1.43
N ALA A 96 -16.09 16.06 0.69
CA ALA A 96 -16.04 16.06 -0.76
C ALA A 96 -14.79 15.33 -1.31
N GLY A 97 -13.71 15.27 -0.54
CA GLY A 97 -12.50 14.49 -0.84
C GLY A 97 -12.52 13.07 -0.28
N GLY A 98 -13.50 12.72 0.55
CA GLY A 98 -13.62 11.41 1.20
C GLY A 98 -14.35 10.35 0.38
N ASN A 99 -14.87 10.71 -0.80
CA ASN A 99 -15.47 9.76 -1.74
C ASN A 99 -14.66 9.77 -3.02
N ASP A 100 -14.29 8.56 -3.47
CA ASP A 100 -13.54 8.25 -4.69
C ASP A 100 -13.77 9.28 -5.80
N GLY A 101 -12.81 10.19 -5.95
CA GLY A 101 -12.83 11.19 -7.00
C GLY A 101 -12.82 10.55 -8.39
N PRO A 102 -13.25 11.27 -9.44
CA PRO A 102 -13.50 10.73 -10.79
C PRO A 102 -12.24 10.25 -11.55
N VAL A 103 -11.08 10.18 -10.89
CA VAL A 103 -9.80 9.77 -11.48
C VAL A 103 -9.84 8.30 -11.93
N TYR A 104 -10.72 7.50 -11.33
CA TYR A 104 -11.10 6.19 -11.82
C TYR A 104 -12.62 6.09 -11.66
N GLY A 105 -13.39 6.09 -12.75
CA GLY A 105 -14.85 5.85 -12.67
C GLY A 105 -15.18 4.49 -12.02
N ASP A 106 -16.40 4.00 -12.16
CA ASP A 106 -16.92 2.74 -11.58
C ASP A 106 -16.26 1.43 -12.10
N ARG A 107 -14.93 1.40 -12.26
CA ARG A 107 -14.13 0.29 -12.77
C ARG A 107 -14.20 -0.93 -11.86
N CYS A 108 -14.45 -0.71 -10.57
CA CYS A 108 -14.57 -1.76 -9.55
C CYS A 108 -16.05 -2.10 -9.23
N ALA A 109 -17.02 -1.25 -9.59
CA ALA A 109 -18.43 -1.43 -9.22
C ALA A 109 -19.13 -2.63 -9.88
N SER A 110 -18.56 -3.14 -10.97
CA SER A 110 -19.09 -4.30 -11.73
C SER A 110 -18.34 -5.60 -11.43
N LEU A 111 -17.52 -5.64 -10.38
CA LEU A 111 -16.82 -6.85 -9.95
C LEU A 111 -17.70 -7.70 -9.04
N ILE A 112 -17.48 -9.01 -9.05
CA ILE A 112 -18.03 -9.91 -8.03
C ILE A 112 -17.52 -9.41 -6.67
N ALA A 113 -18.44 -9.19 -5.72
CA ALA A 113 -18.08 -8.71 -4.40
C ALA A 113 -17.27 -9.78 -3.65
N ILE A 114 -16.14 -9.38 -3.08
CA ILE A 114 -15.33 -10.26 -2.23
C ILE A 114 -15.67 -10.01 -0.77
N ASP A 115 -16.09 -11.07 -0.09
CA ASP A 115 -16.28 -11.06 1.37
C ASP A 115 -14.91 -11.10 2.08
N LYS A 116 -14.37 -9.92 2.37
CA LYS A 116 -13.08 -9.75 3.06
C LYS A 116 -13.06 -10.37 4.46
N SER A 117 -14.23 -10.61 5.09
CA SER A 117 -14.28 -11.23 6.42
C SER A 117 -13.80 -12.69 6.40
N LYS A 118 -13.80 -13.34 5.24
CA LYS A 118 -13.31 -14.71 5.07
C LYS A 118 -11.80 -14.80 4.88
N PHE A 119 -11.10 -13.67 4.68
CA PHE A 119 -9.65 -13.68 4.44
C PHE A 119 -8.89 -14.24 5.62
N THR A 120 -9.29 -13.90 6.85
CA THR A 120 -8.63 -14.41 8.05
C THR A 120 -8.68 -15.94 8.10
N GLY A 121 -9.83 -16.54 7.76
CA GLY A 121 -9.96 -18.00 7.72
C GLY A 121 -9.09 -18.64 6.64
N VAL A 122 -8.96 -18.00 5.47
CA VAL A 122 -8.08 -18.46 4.40
C VAL A 122 -6.61 -18.34 4.79
N GLU A 123 -6.21 -17.19 5.35
CA GLU A 123 -4.87 -16.96 5.85
C GLU A 123 -4.49 -17.97 6.93
N ASP A 124 -5.37 -18.25 7.88
CA ASP A 124 -5.14 -19.22 8.95
C ASP A 124 -4.99 -20.65 8.39
N ALA A 125 -5.81 -21.02 7.40
CA ALA A 125 -5.70 -22.32 6.75
C ALA A 125 -4.36 -22.49 6.02
N ILE A 126 -3.85 -21.42 5.39
CA ILE A 126 -2.57 -21.46 4.67
C ILE A 126 -1.38 -21.38 5.64
N LYS A 127 -1.49 -20.61 6.74
CA LYS A 127 -0.47 -20.53 7.81
C LYS A 127 -0.32 -21.85 8.58
N ALA A 128 -1.26 -22.78 8.46
CA ALA A 128 -1.12 -24.10 9.05
C ALA A 128 0.01 -24.93 8.41
N ASP A 129 0.46 -24.58 7.20
CA ASP A 129 1.64 -25.21 6.60
C ASP A 129 2.92 -24.74 7.32
N PRO A 130 3.77 -25.65 7.81
CA PRO A 130 4.97 -25.30 8.57
C PRO A 130 6.02 -24.52 7.75
N SER A 131 5.90 -24.51 6.43
CA SER A 131 6.81 -23.80 5.53
C SER A 131 6.46 -22.31 5.38
N VAL A 132 5.32 -21.86 5.92
CA VAL A 132 4.81 -20.49 5.77
C VAL A 132 4.95 -19.73 7.10
N ASN A 133 5.73 -18.66 7.10
CA ASN A 133 5.86 -17.76 8.25
C ASN A 133 4.67 -16.78 8.33
N SER A 134 4.27 -16.22 7.20
CA SER A 134 3.15 -15.28 7.14
C SER A 134 2.54 -15.23 5.76
N ILE A 135 1.24 -14.94 5.71
CA ILE A 135 0.49 -14.59 4.50
C ILE A 135 -0.38 -13.38 4.82
N ASN A 136 -0.52 -12.52 3.82
CA ASN A 136 -1.39 -11.35 3.84
C ASN A 136 -2.11 -11.26 2.48
N ILE A 137 -3.44 -11.14 2.52
CA ILE A 137 -4.28 -11.02 1.34
C ILE A 137 -4.96 -9.65 1.32
N GLU A 138 -4.64 -8.85 0.31
CA GLU A 138 -5.19 -7.52 0.12
C GLU A 138 -5.98 -7.45 -1.19
N VAL A 139 -7.04 -6.65 -1.21
CA VAL A 139 -7.80 -6.37 -2.43
C VAL A 139 -7.83 -4.88 -2.66
N ASP A 140 -7.24 -4.48 -3.78
CA ASP A 140 -7.24 -3.13 -4.31
C ASP A 140 -7.93 -3.11 -5.68
N CYS A 141 -9.18 -2.63 -5.70
CA CYS A 141 -10.06 -2.60 -6.86
C CYS A 141 -10.13 -3.94 -7.63
N ARG A 142 -9.31 -4.12 -8.68
CA ARG A 142 -9.27 -5.27 -9.59
C ARG A 142 -8.11 -6.23 -9.31
N ILE A 143 -7.32 -5.95 -8.28
CA ILE A 143 -6.11 -6.68 -7.97
C ILE A 143 -6.31 -7.33 -6.60
N VAL A 144 -6.12 -8.64 -6.54
CA VAL A 144 -5.94 -9.37 -5.28
C VAL A 144 -4.46 -9.63 -5.12
N LYS A 145 -3.86 -9.03 -4.10
CA LYS A 145 -2.44 -9.19 -3.79
C LYS A 145 -2.28 -10.22 -2.69
N ILE A 146 -1.51 -11.27 -2.97
CA ILE A 146 -1.18 -12.34 -2.03
C ILE A 146 0.32 -12.23 -1.73
N SER A 147 0.64 -11.79 -0.51
CA SER A 147 2.03 -11.69 -0.05
C SER A 147 2.32 -12.84 0.90
N MET A 148 3.34 -13.64 0.62
CA MET A 148 3.74 -14.78 1.44
C MET A 148 5.21 -14.68 1.82
N ASN A 149 5.49 -14.93 3.09
CA ASN A 149 6.82 -15.10 3.62
C ASN A 149 6.97 -16.56 4.07
N PHE A 150 8.00 -17.23 3.57
CA PHE A 150 8.29 -18.63 3.86
C PHE A 150 9.42 -18.76 4.88
N VAL A 151 9.56 -19.95 5.45
CA VAL A 151 10.69 -20.29 6.32
C VAL A 151 12.01 -20.27 5.53
N ASP A 152 13.11 -19.98 6.21
CA ASP A 152 14.43 -19.89 5.60
C ASP A 152 14.79 -21.17 4.82
N ASN A 153 15.45 -20.99 3.67
CA ASN A 153 15.84 -22.04 2.73
C ASN A 153 14.67 -22.79 2.07
N THR A 154 13.45 -22.24 2.11
CA THR A 154 12.36 -22.73 1.25
C THR A 154 12.74 -22.54 -0.21
N SER A 155 12.62 -23.61 -1.00
CA SER A 155 12.95 -23.55 -2.44
C SER A 155 11.96 -22.70 -3.23
N SER A 156 12.40 -22.10 -4.33
CA SER A 156 11.54 -21.35 -5.24
C SER A 156 10.32 -22.15 -5.72
N ASP A 157 10.47 -23.45 -5.99
CA ASP A 157 9.41 -24.26 -6.56
C ASP A 157 8.37 -24.65 -5.51
N THR A 158 8.81 -24.95 -4.29
CA THR A 158 7.92 -25.14 -3.14
C THR A 158 7.10 -23.87 -2.88
N ALA A 159 7.74 -22.69 -2.90
CA ALA A 159 7.06 -21.42 -2.71
C ALA A 159 6.00 -21.14 -3.79
N LYS A 160 6.30 -21.38 -5.07
CA LYS A 160 5.33 -21.25 -6.17
C LYS A 160 4.15 -22.20 -6.00
N GLN A 161 4.41 -23.45 -5.60
CA GLN A 161 3.37 -24.45 -5.36
C GLN A 161 2.46 -24.03 -4.20
N LEU A 162 3.03 -23.60 -3.08
CA LEU A 162 2.26 -23.11 -1.93
C LEU A 162 1.45 -21.85 -2.28
N ALA A 163 2.00 -20.94 -3.07
CA ALA A 163 1.27 -19.78 -3.58
C ALA A 163 0.10 -20.16 -4.50
N THR A 164 0.30 -21.17 -5.35
CA THR A 164 -0.77 -21.69 -6.22
C THR A 164 -1.89 -22.32 -5.39
N ASN A 165 -1.52 -23.13 -4.38
CA ASN A 165 -2.49 -23.73 -3.45
C ASN A 165 -3.22 -22.69 -2.60
N ALA A 166 -2.54 -21.62 -2.19
CA ALA A 166 -3.13 -20.49 -1.51
C ALA A 166 -4.24 -19.83 -2.35
N LEU A 167 -3.98 -19.61 -3.64
CA LEU A 167 -5.00 -19.07 -4.55
C LEU A 167 -6.17 -20.04 -4.75
N HIS A 168 -5.92 -21.35 -4.85
CA HIS A 168 -7.01 -22.33 -4.89
C HIS A 168 -7.86 -22.31 -3.63
N THR A 169 -7.23 -22.25 -2.45
CA THR A 169 -7.95 -22.18 -1.17
C THR A 169 -8.78 -20.91 -1.06
N LEU A 170 -8.23 -19.79 -1.53
CA LEU A 170 -8.94 -18.52 -1.61
C LEU A 170 -10.14 -18.61 -2.56
N ASP A 171 -9.96 -19.20 -3.74
CA ASP A 171 -11.00 -19.40 -4.74
C ASP A 171 -12.11 -20.34 -4.28
N ASP A 172 -11.76 -21.44 -3.61
CA ASP A 172 -12.75 -22.39 -3.07
C ASP A 172 -13.57 -21.77 -1.93
N THR A 173 -12.98 -20.81 -1.19
CA THR A 173 -13.65 -20.16 -0.05
C THR A 173 -14.54 -18.98 -0.47
N LEU A 174 -14.14 -18.27 -1.53
CA LEU A 174 -14.78 -17.04 -1.99
C LEU A 174 -15.55 -17.18 -3.30
N GLY A 175 -15.14 -18.11 -4.15
CA GLY A 175 -15.66 -18.33 -5.49
C GLY A 175 -17.04 -18.96 -5.45
N GLU A 176 -17.90 -18.52 -6.36
CA GLU A 176 -19.24 -19.10 -6.51
C GLU A 176 -19.25 -20.15 -7.61
N ASN A 177 -19.38 -19.72 -8.86
CA ASN A 177 -19.53 -20.60 -10.01
C ASN A 177 -18.18 -20.82 -10.69
N LYS A 178 -17.87 -22.08 -11.00
CA LYS A 178 -16.69 -22.48 -11.76
C LYS A 178 -17.14 -23.07 -13.09
N GLU A 179 -16.74 -22.43 -14.19
CA GLU A 179 -17.03 -22.96 -15.53
C GLU A 179 -16.29 -24.28 -15.76
N GLU A 180 -16.91 -25.18 -16.54
CA GLU A 180 -16.35 -26.50 -16.83
C GLU A 180 -14.99 -26.37 -17.54
N GLY A 181 -13.99 -27.11 -17.04
CA GLY A 181 -12.63 -27.10 -17.58
C GLY A 181 -11.76 -25.92 -17.14
N ARG A 182 -12.26 -24.96 -16.36
CA ARG A 182 -11.45 -23.88 -15.78
C ARG A 182 -10.74 -24.33 -14.50
N ALA A 183 -9.55 -23.78 -14.24
CA ALA A 183 -8.84 -24.01 -12.98
C ALA A 183 -9.44 -23.24 -11.79
N TYR A 184 -10.00 -22.05 -12.05
CA TYR A 184 -10.55 -21.15 -11.04
C TYR A 184 -12.00 -20.76 -11.34
N SER A 185 -12.71 -20.31 -10.30
CA SER A 185 -14.08 -19.80 -10.39
C SER A 185 -14.15 -18.51 -11.20
N ASN A 186 -15.38 -18.06 -11.46
CA ASN A 186 -15.68 -16.79 -12.10
C ASN A 186 -15.07 -15.60 -11.36
N LEU A 187 -14.77 -15.73 -10.07
CA LEU A 187 -14.12 -14.69 -9.27
C LEU A 187 -12.73 -14.35 -9.81
N PHE A 188 -11.91 -15.36 -10.13
CA PHE A 188 -10.58 -15.13 -10.69
C PHE A 188 -10.52 -15.31 -12.20
N THR A 189 -11.65 -15.54 -12.86
CA THR A 189 -11.74 -15.64 -14.32
C THR A 189 -12.63 -14.54 -14.90
N THR A 190 -13.56 -14.91 -15.77
CA THR A 190 -14.44 -13.97 -16.47
C THR A 190 -15.87 -14.19 -15.98
N ALA A 191 -16.58 -13.09 -15.75
CA ALA A 191 -18.01 -13.12 -15.47
C ALA A 191 -18.69 -11.99 -16.25
N ASN A 192 -19.88 -12.24 -16.78
CA ASN A 192 -20.66 -11.26 -17.55
C ASN A 192 -19.86 -10.63 -18.73
N GLY A 193 -19.03 -11.43 -19.41
CA GLY A 193 -18.20 -10.98 -20.53
C GLY A 193 -17.01 -10.09 -20.14
N ARG A 194 -16.66 -10.02 -18.86
CA ARG A 194 -15.57 -9.19 -18.35
C ARG A 194 -14.68 -9.94 -17.37
N GLY A 195 -13.36 -9.77 -17.52
CA GLY A 195 -12.38 -10.26 -16.55
C GLY A 195 -12.61 -9.62 -15.17
N GLN A 196 -12.60 -10.45 -14.13
CA GLN A 196 -12.89 -10.04 -12.77
C GLN A 196 -11.62 -9.49 -12.09
N TYR A 197 -10.89 -10.34 -11.35
CA TYR A 197 -9.70 -9.94 -10.61
C TYR A 197 -8.41 -10.50 -11.21
N ASN A 198 -7.38 -9.65 -11.30
CA ASN A 198 -6.00 -10.11 -11.43
C ASN A 198 -5.49 -10.52 -10.06
N VAL A 199 -4.63 -11.54 -10.01
CA VAL A 199 -3.95 -11.93 -8.78
C VAL A 199 -2.47 -11.63 -8.92
N GLU A 200 -1.91 -10.94 -7.95
CA GLU A 200 -0.49 -10.63 -7.86
C GLU A 200 0.11 -11.33 -6.65
N PHE A 201 1.24 -11.98 -6.83
CA PHE A 201 1.96 -12.69 -5.79
C PHE A 201 3.27 -11.99 -5.48
N VAL A 202 3.56 -11.85 -4.19
CA VAL A 202 4.88 -11.45 -3.69
C VAL A 202 5.35 -12.52 -2.73
N LEU A 203 6.33 -13.31 -3.16
CA LEU A 203 6.85 -14.44 -2.40
C LEU A 203 8.26 -14.10 -1.90
N THR A 204 8.48 -14.30 -0.61
CA THR A 204 9.73 -13.95 0.08
C THR A 204 10.20 -15.11 0.94
N SER A 205 11.52 -15.31 1.00
CA SER A 205 12.20 -16.32 1.81
C SER A 205 13.66 -15.89 1.94
N ASN A 206 14.32 -16.22 3.05
CA ASN A 206 15.76 -15.98 3.19
C ASN A 206 16.54 -17.24 2.77
N GLY A 207 17.78 -17.06 2.30
CA GLY A 207 18.72 -18.16 2.04
C GLY A 207 18.72 -18.73 0.61
N ASP A 208 17.67 -18.51 -0.19
CA ASP A 208 17.65 -18.84 -1.62
C ASP A 208 17.74 -17.56 -2.48
N THR A 209 18.70 -17.53 -3.40
CA THR A 209 18.96 -16.40 -4.32
C THR A 209 17.82 -16.11 -5.30
N ASN A 210 16.89 -17.04 -5.49
CA ASN A 210 15.77 -16.87 -6.42
C ASN A 210 14.66 -15.94 -5.89
N PHE A 211 14.72 -15.58 -4.61
CA PHE A 211 13.76 -14.67 -3.98
C PHE A 211 14.23 -13.20 -4.06
N PRO A 212 13.29 -12.23 -4.07
CA PRO A 212 11.84 -12.42 -4.11
C PRO A 212 11.35 -12.99 -5.45
N ILE A 213 10.22 -13.71 -5.41
CA ILE A 213 9.52 -14.20 -6.60
C ILE A 213 8.21 -13.42 -6.71
N PHE A 214 7.98 -12.84 -7.88
CA PHE A 214 6.74 -12.18 -8.24
C PHE A 214 5.91 -13.09 -9.13
N GLY A 215 4.61 -13.14 -8.92
CA GLY A 215 3.70 -13.92 -9.75
C GLY A 215 2.50 -13.11 -10.19
N THR A 216 1.94 -13.44 -11.36
CA THR A 216 0.71 -12.84 -11.85
C THR A 216 -0.21 -13.88 -12.45
N LYS A 217 -1.50 -13.79 -12.14
CA LYS A 217 -2.58 -14.55 -12.79
C LYS A 217 -3.62 -13.60 -13.34
N HIS A 218 -3.81 -13.65 -14.66
CA HIS A 218 -4.77 -12.81 -15.38
C HIS A 218 -6.14 -13.49 -15.46
N PRO A 219 -7.28 -12.76 -15.41
CA PRO A 219 -8.64 -13.30 -15.58
C PRO A 219 -8.84 -14.23 -16.78
N ASN A 220 -8.15 -13.94 -17.88
CA ASN A 220 -8.30 -14.68 -19.13
C ASN A 220 -7.41 -15.94 -19.22
N SER A 221 -6.55 -16.18 -18.22
CA SER A 221 -5.63 -17.32 -18.17
C SER A 221 -5.90 -18.16 -16.93
N ASP A 222 -5.71 -19.47 -17.02
CA ASP A 222 -5.68 -20.34 -15.83
C ASP A 222 -4.25 -20.55 -15.31
N ASP A 223 -3.25 -20.11 -16.05
CA ASP A 223 -1.86 -20.22 -15.64
C ASP A 223 -1.43 -19.03 -14.77
N ILE A 224 -0.62 -19.33 -13.75
CA ILE A 224 0.13 -18.33 -12.99
C ILE A 224 1.52 -18.22 -13.59
N THR A 225 1.92 -17.01 -13.97
CA THR A 225 3.28 -16.73 -14.45
C THR A 225 4.11 -16.22 -13.29
N PHE A 226 5.23 -16.88 -13.00
CA PHE A 226 6.16 -16.47 -11.95
C PHE A 226 7.49 -15.97 -12.54
N THR A 227 8.04 -14.94 -11.93
CA THR A 227 9.31 -14.29 -12.28
C THR A 227 10.11 -14.06 -11.01
N GLY A 228 11.34 -14.57 -10.95
CA GLY A 228 12.25 -14.35 -9.81
C GLY A 228 13.14 -13.13 -10.02
N ALA A 229 13.80 -12.67 -8.95
CA ALA A 229 14.79 -11.60 -9.01
C ALA A 229 16.13 -12.01 -9.66
N ASN A 230 16.32 -13.31 -9.94
CA ASN A 230 17.55 -13.80 -10.53
C ASN A 230 17.70 -13.39 -12.00
N VAL A 231 18.93 -13.04 -12.36
CA VAL A 231 19.34 -12.71 -13.71
C VAL A 231 19.18 -13.95 -14.59
N VAL A 232 18.19 -13.96 -15.47
CA VAL A 232 17.86 -15.10 -16.34
C VAL A 232 19.01 -15.45 -17.30
N ASP A 233 19.85 -14.47 -17.66
CA ASP A 233 21.04 -14.65 -18.48
C ASP A 233 22.24 -13.86 -17.91
N GLN A 234 23.05 -14.58 -17.12
CA GLN A 234 24.29 -14.05 -16.57
C GLN A 234 25.24 -13.59 -17.68
N ALA A 235 25.30 -14.29 -18.82
CA ALA A 235 26.19 -13.95 -19.92
C ALA A 235 25.75 -12.65 -20.63
N ALA A 236 24.45 -12.42 -20.80
CA ALA A 236 23.95 -11.14 -21.30
C ALA A 236 24.24 -9.98 -20.33
N THR A 237 24.12 -10.24 -19.04
CA THR A 237 24.40 -9.24 -17.99
C THR A 237 25.88 -8.90 -17.90
N ASP A 238 26.75 -9.90 -17.99
CA ASP A 238 28.19 -9.73 -18.03
C ASP A 238 28.62 -8.99 -19.31
N ARG A 239 27.98 -9.25 -20.46
CA ARG A 239 28.21 -8.47 -21.70
C ARG A 239 27.81 -7.01 -21.53
N ALA A 240 26.64 -6.72 -20.96
CA ALA A 240 26.18 -5.36 -20.74
C ALA A 240 27.08 -4.60 -19.74
N ALA A 241 27.48 -5.24 -18.65
CA ALA A 241 28.40 -4.67 -17.67
C ALA A 241 29.77 -4.36 -18.27
N ASN A 242 30.32 -5.26 -19.09
CA ASN A 242 31.61 -5.07 -19.75
C ASN A 242 31.57 -4.05 -20.90
N THR A 243 30.38 -3.78 -21.46
CA THR A 243 30.20 -2.72 -22.47
C THR A 243 30.31 -1.33 -21.84
N ASN A 244 29.89 -1.17 -20.58
CA ASN A 244 30.00 0.10 -19.84
C ASN A 244 31.38 0.32 -19.18
N ALA A 245 32.21 -0.72 -19.04
CA ALA A 245 33.55 -0.63 -18.46
C ALA A 245 34.66 -0.25 -19.47
N ASN A 246 34.34 -0.24 -20.78
CA ASN A 246 35.27 0.07 -21.87
C ASN A 246 34.95 1.39 -22.60
N GLN A 247 34.14 2.27 -21.99
CA GLN A 247 33.97 3.68 -22.40
C GLN A 247 34.71 4.59 -21.41
#